data_AF-A0A5R2MS76-F1
#
_entry.id   AF-A0A5R2MS76-F1
#
_cell.length_a   1.000
_cell.length_b   1.000
_cell.length_c   1.000
_cell.angle_alpha   90.00
_cell.angle_beta   90.00
_cell.angle_gamma   90.00
#
_symmetry.space_group_name_H-M   'P 1'
#
loop_
_entity.id
_entity.type
_entity.pdbx_description
1 polymer ?
#
loop_
_entity_poly.entity_id
_entity_poly.type
_entity_poly.pdbx_seq_one_letter_code
_entity_poly.pdbx_strand_id
1 'polypeptide(L)' 'MSVLVDISHRLGDFAIDARFESAGRLTALFGPSGSGKTTLINMIAGLIRPDKGRIEIDGR' A
#
# COMPACT_ATOMS: atom_id res chain seq x y z
N MET A 1 15.04 -4.90 -3.36
CA MET A 1 13.61 -5.14 -3.49
C MET A 1 12.97 -3.80 -3.81
N SER A 2 12.53 -3.59 -5.05
CA SER A 2 11.75 -2.40 -5.39
C SER A 2 10.28 -2.66 -5.14
N VAL A 3 9.56 -1.64 -4.69
CA VAL A 3 8.12 -1.68 -4.51
C VAL A 3 7.53 -0.43 -5.15
N LEU A 4 6.59 -0.61 -6.06
CA LEU A 4 5.75 0.46 -6.59
C LEU A 4 4.33 0.21 -6.10
N VAL A 5 3.71 1.25 -5.56
CA VAL A 5 2.33 1.23 -5.11
C VAL A 5 1.61 2.38 -5.78
N ASP A 6 0.57 2.07 -6.55
CA ASP A 6 -0.39 3.04 -7.07
C ASP A 6 -1.78 2.40 -6.97
N ILE A 7 -2.45 2.64 -5.85
CA ILE A 7 -3.72 1.98 -5.53
C ILE A 7 -4.74 2.93 -4.90
N SER A 8 -6.00 2.57 -5.06
CA SER A 8 -7.09 3.10 -4.26
C SER A 8 -7.94 1.97 -3.69
N HIS A 9 -8.38 2.10 -2.45
CA HIS A 9 -9.27 1.14 -1.81
C HIS A 9 -10.18 1.83 -0.78
N ARG A 10 -11.41 1.35 -0.64
CA ARG A 10 -12.41 1.89 0.30
C ARG A 10 -12.89 0.85 1.30
N LEU A 11 -12.92 1.24 2.57
CA LEU A 11 -13.41 0.45 3.72
C LEU A 11 -14.53 1.24 4.42
N GLY A 12 -15.76 1.05 3.96
CA GLY A 12 -16.89 1.89 4.39
C GLY A 12 -16.61 3.37 4.06
N ASP A 13 -16.59 4.22 5.09
CA ASP A 13 -16.34 5.65 4.94
C ASP A 13 -14.85 6.02 4.85
N PHE A 14 -13.96 5.06 5.10
CA PHE A 14 -12.52 5.27 5.06
C PHE A 14 -11.95 4.97 3.67
N ALA A 15 -11.10 5.85 3.15
CA ALA A 15 -10.44 5.68 1.86
C ALA A 15 -8.92 5.67 2.02
N ILE A 16 -8.28 4.76 1.30
CA ILE A 16 -6.83 4.71 1.12
C ILE A 16 -6.55 5.05 -0.34
N ASP A 17 -5.76 6.09 -0.56
CA ASP A 17 -5.14 6.43 -1.85
C ASP A 17 -3.63 6.53 -1.59
N ALA A 18 -2.87 5.64 -2.22
CA ALA A 18 -1.44 5.51 -1.98
C ALA A 18 -0.68 5.45 -3.30
N ARG A 19 0.24 6.40 -3.49
CA ARG A 19 1.14 6.48 -4.65
C ARG A 19 2.56 6.72 -4.19
N PHE A 20 3.40 5.69 -4.28
CA PHE A 20 4.81 5.81 -3.95
C PHE A 20 5.64 4.71 -4.61
N GLU A 21 6.93 4.99 -4.76
CA GLU A 21 7.95 4.03 -5.14
C GLU A 21 9.00 3.96 -4.03
N SER A 22 9.53 2.77 -3.78
CA SER A 22 10.68 2.58 -2.91
C SER A 22 11.67 1.60 -3.53
N ALA A 23 12.93 2.02 -3.59
CA ALA A 23 14.07 1.18 -3.95
C ALA A 23 15.03 0.99 -2.75
N GLY A 24 14.61 1.37 -1.55
CA GLY A 24 15.45 1.37 -0.35
C GLY A 24 15.67 -0.01 0.25
N ARG A 25 16.78 -0.19 0.99
CA ARG A 25 17.02 -1.40 1.80
C ARG A 25 16.03 -1.54 2.97
N LEU A 26 15.47 -0.42 3.43
CA LEU A 26 14.47 -0.34 4.49
C LEU A 26 13.50 0.79 4.15
N THR A 27 12.20 0.50 4.22
CA THR A 27 11.12 1.49 4.06
C THR A 27 10.25 1.44 5.30
N ALA A 28 10.00 2.59 5.92
CA ALA A 28 9.14 2.69 7.09
C ALA A 28 7.85 3.43 6.75
N LEU A 29 6.71 2.84 7.11
CA LEU A 29 5.39 3.47 7.01
C LEU A 29 4.96 3.94 8.40
N PHE A 30 4.84 5.25 8.60
CA PHE A 30 4.49 5.86 9.88
C PHE A 30 3.23 6.72 9.78
N GLY A 31 2.55 6.91 10.91
CA GLY A 31 1.34 7.73 10.99
C GLY A 31 0.44 7.36 12.18
N PRO A 32 -0.57 8.18 12.52
CA PRO A 32 -1.46 7.97 13.67
C PRO A 32 -2.17 6.61 13.65
N SER A 33 -2.66 6.13 14.79
CA SER A 33 -3.52 4.94 14.82
C SER A 33 -4.75 5.16 13.93
N GLY A 34 -5.20 4.12 13.23
CA GLY A 34 -6.35 4.20 12.31
C GLY A 34 -6.08 4.80 10.92
N SER A 35 -4.88 5.30 10.64
CA SER A 35 -4.51 5.89 9.32
C SER A 35 -4.44 4.91 8.14
N GLY A 36 -4.81 3.64 8.31
CA GLY A 36 -4.82 2.65 7.22
C GLY A 36 -3.49 1.90 6.98
N LYS A 37 -2.48 2.08 7.85
CA LYS A 37 -1.15 1.43 7.69
C LYS A 37 -1.21 -0.09 7.56
N THR A 38 -1.88 -0.76 8.50
CA THR A 38 -2.02 -2.23 8.50
C THR A 38 -2.74 -2.70 7.24
N THR A 39 -3.77 -1.98 6.80
CA THR A 39 -4.47 -2.29 5.56
C THR A 39 -3.57 -2.12 4.35
N LEU A 40 -2.81 -1.03 4.26
CA LEU A 40 -1.86 -0.81 3.16
C LEU A 40 -0.80 -1.91 3.10
N ILE A 41 -0.24 -2.31 4.26
CA ILE A 41 0.71 -3.44 4.34
C ILE A 41 0.05 -4.75 3.91
N ASN A 42 -1.19 -5.02 4.33
CA ASN A 42 -1.92 -6.21 3.90
C ASN A 42 -2.21 -6.22 2.39
N MET A 43 -2.42 -5.05 1.77
CA MET A 43 -2.54 -4.95 0.31
C MET A 43 -1.21 -5.24 -0.39
N ILE A 44 -0.10 -4.66 0.10
CA ILE A 44 1.25 -4.95 -0.43
C ILE A 44 1.61 -6.43 -0.27
N ALA A 45 1.20 -7.06 0.82
CA ALA A 45 1.41 -8.49 1.08
C ALA A 45 0.47 -9.41 0.28
N GLY A 46 -0.45 -8.86 -0.52
CA GLY A 46 -1.44 -9.64 -1.29
C GLY A 46 -2.55 -10.28 -0.45
N LEU A 47 -2.69 -9.91 0.82
CA LEU A 47 -3.74 -10.40 1.72
C LEU A 47 -5.08 -9.67 1.51
N ILE A 48 -5.03 -8.45 0.99
CA ILE A 48 -6.20 -7.66 0.59
C ILE A 48 -5.99 -7.20 -0.84
N ARG A 49 -7.01 -7.35 -1.70
CA ARG A 49 -6.96 -6.83 -3.07
C ARG A 49 -7.41 -5.37 -3.08
N PRO A 50 -6.63 -4.42 -3.63
CA PRO A 50 -7.09 -3.05 -3.80
C PRO A 50 -8.25 -2.98 -4.80
N ASP A 51 -9.12 -1.98 -4.68
CA ASP A 51 -10.26 -1.82 -5.59
C ASP A 51 -9.81 -1.44 -7.00
N LYS A 52 -8.75 -0.61 -7.07
CA LYS A 52 -8.14 -0.15 -8.33
C LYS A 52 -6.63 0.00 -8.17
N GLY A 53 -5.95 -0.01 -9.32
CA GLY A 53 -4.53 0.24 -9.40
C GLY A 53 -3.71 -1.05 -9.38
N ARG A 54 -2.43 -0.93 -9.05
CA ARG A 54 -1.47 -2.04 -9.00
C ARG A 54 -0.42 -1.85 -7.93
N ILE A 55 0.11 -2.97 -7.47
CA ILE A 55 1.27 -3.04 -6.61
C ILE A 55 2.26 -3.91 -7.37
N GLU A 56 3.46 -3.39 -7.59
CA GLU A 56 4.55 -4.15 -8.22
C GLU A 56 5.66 -4.38 -7.21
N ILE A 57 6.11 -5.62 -7.10
CA ILE A 57 7.26 -6.01 -6.29
C ILE A 57 8.34 -6.54 -7.22
N ASP A 58 9.51 -5.91 -7.20
CA ASP A 58 10.61 -6.23 -8.11
C ASP A 58 10.17 -6.23 -9.60
N GLY A 59 9.23 -5.33 -9.94
CA GLY A 59 8.69 -5.18 -11.28
C GLY A 59 7.64 -6.23 -11.69
N ARG A 60 7.02 -6.91 -10.73
CA ARG A 60 5.96 -7.92 -10.96
C ARG A 60 4.70 -7.65 -10.18
#